data_AF-A0A1L8RI61-F1
#
_entry.id   AF-A0A1L8RI61-F1
#
_cell.length_a   1.000
_cell.length_b   1.000
_cell.length_c   1.000
_cell.angle_alpha   90.00
_cell.angle_beta   90.00
_cell.angle_gamma   90.00
#
_symmetry.space_group_name_H-M   'P 1'
#
loop_
_entity.id
_entity.type
_entity.pdbx_description
1 polymer ?
#
loop_
_entity_poly.entity_id
_entity_poly.type
_entity_poly.pdbx_seq_one_letter_code
_entity_poly.pdbx_strand_id
1 'polypeptide(L)'
;MPFQESSIINGTIDIKEILFNALIFLPFGGLMGIVVKTSFWKQLAWIFMFSLIIESLQFILAIGATDITDLLMNTVGGLLGLLIYYGLARLIPVEKLDRNLTIVGGFLFTGVLLLIIGLLVNQTVTYRIG
;
A
#
# COMPACT_ATOMS: atom_id res chain seq x y z
N MET A 1 -13.70 -4.62 4.00
CA MET A 1 -12.51 -3.73 3.87
C MET A 1 -11.33 -4.64 3.57
N PRO A 2 -10.23 -4.22 2.90
CA PRO A 2 -9.03 -5.07 2.96
C PRO A 2 -8.70 -5.27 4.45
N PHE A 3 -8.26 -6.47 4.85
CA PHE A 3 -7.93 -6.84 6.24
C PHE A 3 -9.11 -7.14 7.18
N GLN A 4 -10.29 -7.53 6.67
CA GLN A 4 -11.35 -8.10 7.49
C GLN A 4 -11.48 -9.59 7.19
N GLU A 5 -10.91 -10.39 8.10
CA GLU A 5 -11.16 -11.81 8.32
C GLU A 5 -11.37 -12.64 7.05
N SER A 6 -10.38 -13.46 6.70
CA SER A 6 -10.49 -14.50 5.68
C SER A 6 -11.55 -15.53 6.11
N SER A 7 -12.82 -15.18 5.89
CA SER A 7 -13.89 -16.16 5.86
C SER A 7 -13.50 -17.14 4.77
N ILE A 8 -13.26 -18.39 5.15
CA ILE A 8 -13.05 -19.49 4.22
C ILE A 8 -14.38 -19.66 3.48
N ILE A 9 -14.60 -18.85 2.45
CA ILE A 9 -15.70 -19.01 1.52
C ILE A 9 -15.29 -20.17 0.61
N ASN A 10 -15.69 -21.38 0.99
CA ASN A 10 -15.63 -22.60 0.18
C ASN A 10 -14.22 -23.10 -0.22
N GLY A 11 -13.20 -22.97 0.63
CA GLY A 11 -11.88 -23.56 0.37
C GLY A 11 -11.12 -22.95 -0.81
N THR A 12 -11.62 -21.83 -1.35
CA THR A 12 -10.94 -21.00 -2.33
C THR A 12 -10.36 -19.79 -1.62
N ILE A 13 -9.03 -19.67 -1.64
CA ILE A 13 -8.31 -18.47 -1.21
C ILE A 13 -8.97 -17.24 -1.86
N ASP A 14 -9.24 -16.18 -1.11
CA ASP A 14 -9.75 -14.93 -1.70
C ASP A 14 -8.60 -14.22 -2.44
N ILE A 15 -8.41 -14.63 -3.70
CA ILE A 15 -7.37 -14.11 -4.59
C ILE A 15 -7.50 -12.58 -4.75
N LYS A 16 -8.69 -12.01 -4.58
CA LYS A 16 -8.89 -10.56 -4.73
C LYS A 16 -8.25 -9.82 -3.56
N GLU A 17 -8.46 -10.28 -2.33
CA GLU A 17 -7.85 -9.68 -1.14
C GLU A 17 -6.32 -9.73 -1.23
N ILE A 18 -5.78 -10.90 -1.57
CA ILE A 18 -4.36 -11.11 -1.84
C ILE A 18 -3.80 -10.11 -2.85
N LEU A 19 -4.50 -9.95 -3.98
CA LEU A 19 -4.08 -9.04 -5.03
C LEU A 19 -4.15 -7.58 -4.57
N PHE A 20 -5.19 -7.20 -3.82
CA PHE A 20 -5.31 -5.83 -3.30
C PHE A 20 -4.23 -5.50 -2.29
N ASN A 21 -3.87 -6.43 -1.40
CA ASN A 21 -2.79 -6.24 -0.42
C ASN A 21 -1.45 -6.00 -1.13
N ALA A 22 -1.13 -6.81 -2.14
CA ALA A 22 0.04 -6.58 -2.99
C ALA A 22 -0.02 -5.23 -3.75
N LEU A 23 -1.17 -4.86 -4.31
CA LEU A 23 -1.33 -3.62 -5.07
C LEU A 23 -1.18 -2.36 -4.19
N ILE A 24 -1.65 -2.39 -2.95
CA ILE A 24 -1.52 -1.27 -2.00
C ILE A 24 -0.05 -1.01 -1.65
N PHE A 25 0.76 -2.07 -1.55
CA PHE A 25 2.19 -1.94 -1.23
C PHE A 25 3.07 -1.61 -2.45
N LEU A 26 2.58 -1.77 -3.67
CA LEU A 26 3.30 -1.40 -4.89
C LEU A 26 3.76 0.07 -4.92
N PRO A 27 2.91 1.09 -4.68
CA PRO A 27 3.36 2.48 -4.59
C PRO A 27 4.32 2.70 -3.43
N PHE A 28 4.14 2.00 -2.30
CA PHE A 28 5.06 2.08 -1.16
C PHE A 28 6.47 1.58 -1.51
N GLY A 29 6.59 0.49 -2.28
CA GLY A 29 7.88 0.01 -2.81
C GLY A 29 8.58 1.04 -3.70
N GLY A 30 7.83 1.73 -4.56
CA GLY A 30 8.36 2.83 -5.36
C GLY A 30 8.84 4.02 -4.53
N LEU A 31 8.07 4.40 -3.50
CA LEU A 31 8.43 5.45 -2.55
C LEU A 31 9.71 5.10 -1.78
N MET A 32 9.92 3.84 -1.42
CA MET A 32 11.16 3.40 -0.77
C MET A 32 12.40 3.66 -1.63
N GLY A 33 12.31 3.44 -2.94
CA GLY A 33 13.39 3.76 -3.88
C GLY A 33 13.70 5.26 -3.97
N ILE A 34 12.66 6.11 -3.83
CA ILE A 34 12.80 7.57 -3.81
C ILE A 34 13.40 8.05 -2.49
N VAL A 35 12.87 7.62 -1.35
CA VAL A 35 13.18 8.19 -0.03
C VAL A 35 14.41 7.56 0.60
N VAL A 36 14.54 6.24 0.53
CA VAL A 36 15.56 5.50 1.28
C VAL A 36 16.74 5.21 0.37
N LYS A 37 17.73 6.09 0.37
CA LYS A 37 18.97 5.95 -0.43
C LYS A 37 19.96 4.96 0.21
N THR A 38 19.53 3.73 0.45
CA THR A 38 20.35 2.62 0.96
C THR A 38 20.36 1.43 0.00
N SER A 39 20.97 0.30 0.37
CA SER A 39 20.97 -0.88 -0.49
C SER A 39 19.57 -1.44 -0.72
N PHE A 40 19.36 -2.06 -1.88
CA PHE A 40 18.11 -2.73 -2.24
C PHE A 40 17.58 -3.66 -1.14
N TRP A 41 18.46 -4.49 -0.56
CA TRP A 41 18.09 -5.42 0.50
C TRP A 41 17.65 -4.75 1.79
N LYS A 42 18.23 -3.59 2.14
CA LYS A 42 17.78 -2.81 3.30
C LYS A 42 16.41 -2.19 3.05
N GLN A 43 16.14 -1.71 1.84
CA GLN A 43 14.82 -1.20 1.47
C GLN A 43 13.76 -2.30 1.50
N LEU A 44 14.09 -3.50 0.99
CA LEU A 44 13.21 -4.67 1.09
C LEU A 44 12.95 -5.09 2.54
N ALA A 45 13.98 -5.07 3.39
CA ALA A 45 13.83 -5.34 4.82
C ALA A 45 12.89 -4.31 5.49
N TRP A 46 13.00 -3.03 5.14
CA TRP A 46 12.07 -2.01 5.61
C TRP A 46 10.63 -2.26 5.17
N ILE A 47 10.43 -2.69 3.93
CA ILE A 47 9.09 -3.04 3.41
C ILE A 47 8.49 -4.19 4.23
N PHE A 48 9.26 -5.26 4.43
CA PHE A 48 8.84 -6.40 5.25
C PHE A 48 8.54 -5.99 6.69
N MET A 49 9.43 -5.23 7.33
CA MET A 49 9.25 -4.77 8.71
C MET A 49 8.03 -3.86 8.86
N PHE A 50 7.79 -2.97 7.89
CA PHE A 50 6.60 -2.13 7.90
C PHE A 50 5.32 -2.95 7.80
N SER A 51 5.28 -3.94 6.89
CA SER A 51 4.14 -4.85 6.82
C SER A 51 3.97 -5.65 8.11
N LEU A 52 5.05 -6.15 8.72
CA LEU A 52 5.00 -6.88 9.98
C LEU A 52 4.42 -6.02 11.12
N ILE A 53 4.78 -4.72 11.15
CA ILE A 53 4.22 -3.78 12.12
C ILE A 53 2.71 -3.61 11.90
N ILE A 54 2.23 -3.48 10.66
CA ILE A 54 0.80 -3.37 10.38
C ILE A 54 0.05 -4.60 10.89
N GLU A 55 0.52 -5.81 10.54
CA GLU A 55 -0.09 -7.08 11.00
C GLU A 55 -0.07 -7.22 12.53
N SER A 56 1.04 -6.82 13.16
CA SER A 56 1.17 -6.85 14.63
C SER A 56 0.20 -5.89 15.30
N LEU A 57 0.00 -4.70 14.72
CA LEU A 57 -0.96 -3.71 15.24
C LEU A 57 -2.40 -4.21 15.08
N GLN A 58 -2.75 -4.82 13.95
CA GLN A 58 -4.07 -5.41 13.74
C GLN A 58 -4.38 -6.50 14.76
N PHE A 59 -3.40 -7.35 15.05
CA PHE A 59 -3.48 -8.37 16.09
C PHE A 59 -3.72 -7.77 17.48
N ILE A 60 -2.88 -6.81 17.89
CA ILE A 60 -2.94 -6.20 19.22
C ILE A 60 -4.24 -5.42 19.43
N LEU A 61 -4.70 -4.72 18.39
CA LEU A 61 -5.91 -3.90 18.44
C LEU A 61 -7.19 -4.71 18.20
N ALA A 62 -7.09 -6.02 17.95
CA ALA A 62 -8.20 -6.91 17.61
C ALA A 62 -9.08 -6.37 16.48
N ILE A 63 -8.48 -5.62 15.53
CA ILE A 63 -9.18 -5.05 14.36
C ILE A 63 -9.33 -6.12 13.27
N GLY A 64 -8.50 -7.16 13.30
CA GLY A 64 -8.54 -8.32 12.40
C GLY A 64 -7.71 -9.48 12.94
N ALA A 65 -7.75 -10.63 12.27
CA ALA A 65 -6.86 -11.76 12.54
C ALA A 65 -5.51 -11.54 11.84
N THR A 66 -4.39 -11.87 12.50
CA THR A 66 -3.08 -11.88 11.83
C THR A 66 -3.10 -12.91 10.70
N ASP A 67 -2.89 -12.46 9.46
CA ASP A 67 -2.73 -13.35 8.31
C ASP A 67 -1.31 -13.23 7.75
N ILE A 68 -0.55 -14.33 7.85
CA ILE A 68 0.81 -14.40 7.28
C ILE A 68 0.76 -14.19 5.76
N THR A 69 -0.36 -14.53 5.12
CA THR A 69 -0.59 -14.28 3.69
C THR A 69 -0.54 -12.79 3.39
N ASP A 70 -1.08 -11.94 4.25
CA ASP A 70 -1.08 -10.49 4.06
C ASP A 70 0.33 -9.92 4.22
N LEU A 71 1.08 -10.36 5.23
CA LEU A 71 2.49 -10.02 5.39
C LEU A 71 3.30 -10.34 4.12
N LEU A 72 3.10 -11.54 3.56
CA LEU A 72 3.80 -11.99 2.36
C LEU A 72 3.40 -11.17 1.13
N MET A 73 2.10 -10.95 0.93
CA MET A 73 1.59 -10.27 -0.25
C MET A 73 1.92 -8.78 -0.25
N ASN A 74 1.86 -8.13 0.91
CA ASN A 74 2.36 -6.77 1.09
C ASN A 74 3.87 -6.68 0.77
N THR A 75 4.66 -7.63 1.26
CA THR A 75 6.10 -7.69 0.97
C THR A 75 6.37 -7.90 -0.53
N VAL A 76 5.63 -8.77 -1.20
CA VAL A 76 5.70 -8.99 -2.66
C VAL A 76 5.30 -7.72 -3.42
N GLY A 77 4.22 -7.06 -3.00
CA GLY A 77 3.78 -5.78 -3.56
C GLY A 77 4.87 -4.73 -3.50
N GLY A 78 5.47 -4.54 -2.33
CA GLY A 78 6.56 -3.59 -2.15
C GLY A 78 7.83 -3.96 -2.92
N LEU A 79 8.15 -5.26 -3.01
CA LEU A 79 9.24 -5.74 -3.87
C LEU A 79 8.99 -5.39 -5.34
N LEU A 80 7.78 -5.63 -5.87
CA LEU A 80 7.42 -5.29 -7.25
C LEU A 80 7.52 -3.79 -7.50
N GLY A 81 6.99 -2.97 -6.58
CA GLY A 81 7.11 -1.51 -6.64
C GLY A 81 8.57 -1.05 -6.69
N LEU A 82 9.42 -1.66 -5.87
CA LEU A 82 10.84 -1.34 -5.82
C LEU A 82 11.58 -1.76 -7.09
N LEU A 83 11.27 -2.93 -7.64
CA LEU A 83 11.81 -3.40 -8.92
C LEU A 83 11.39 -2.50 -10.08
N ILE A 84 10.14 -2.04 -10.10
CA ILE A 84 9.64 -1.07 -11.10
C ILE A 84 10.44 0.23 -11.01
N TYR A 85 10.62 0.79 -9.80
CA TYR A 85 11.41 1.99 -9.60
C TYR A 85 12.84 1.84 -10.12
N TYR A 86 13.55 0.78 -9.73
CA TYR A 86 14.92 0.55 -10.21
C TYR A 86 15.00 0.25 -11.71
N GLY A 87 13.98 -0.40 -12.28
CA GLY A 87 13.85 -0.60 -13.72
C GLY A 87 13.74 0.73 -14.46
N LEU A 88 12.89 1.63 -13.99
CA LEU A 88 12.73 2.98 -14.55
C LEU A 88 13.98 3.85 -14.36
N ALA A 89 14.65 3.73 -13.22
CA ALA A 89 15.88 4.45 -12.91
C ALA A 89 17.06 4.08 -13.83
N ARG A 90 16.98 2.93 -14.52
CA ARG A 90 17.94 2.56 -15.58
C ARG A 90 17.67 3.26 -16.90
N LEU A 91 16.44 3.74 -17.13
CA LEU A 91 16.00 4.33 -18.39
C LEU A 91 15.93 5.86 -18.32
N ILE A 92 15.70 6.42 -17.14
CA ILE A 92 15.44 7.84 -16.90
C ILE A 92 16.40 8.35 -15.82
N PRO A 93 16.98 9.57 -15.95
CA PRO A 93 17.78 10.17 -14.90
C PRO A 93 17.03 10.19 -13.56
N VAL A 94 17.68 9.74 -12.49
CA VAL A 94 17.07 9.53 -11.17
C VAL A 94 16.43 10.82 -10.65
N GLU A 95 17.04 11.98 -10.91
CA GLU A 95 16.52 13.28 -10.47
C GLU A 95 15.20 13.62 -11.16
N LYS A 96 15.06 13.27 -12.45
CA LYS A 96 13.81 13.47 -13.21
C LYS A 96 12.75 12.45 -12.79
N LEU A 97 13.15 11.21 -12.57
CA LEU A 97 12.27 10.14 -12.12
C LEU A 97 11.67 10.47 -10.75
N ASP A 98 12.53 10.77 -9.77
CA ASP A 98 12.14 11.12 -8.40
C ASP A 98 11.19 12.32 -8.39
N ARG A 99 11.52 13.38 -9.15
CA ARG A 99 10.67 14.57 -9.26
C ARG A 99 9.30 14.24 -9.85
N ASN A 100 9.26 13.52 -10.97
CA ASN A 100 8.01 13.21 -11.65
C ASN A 100 7.12 12.29 -10.82
N LEU A 101 7.69 11.24 -10.23
CA LEU A 101 6.96 10.32 -9.34
C LEU A 101 6.44 11.04 -8.09
N THR A 102 7.22 11.94 -7.52
CA THR A 102 6.79 12.74 -6.35
C THR A 102 5.64 13.68 -6.71
N ILE A 103 5.71 14.37 -7.86
CA ILE A 103 4.64 15.28 -8.30
C ILE A 103 3.36 14.50 -8.60
N VAL A 104 3.44 13.43 -9.40
CA VAL A 104 2.28 12.59 -9.74
C VAL A 104 1.68 11.96 -8.48
N GLY A 105 2.52 11.38 -7.62
CA GLY A 105 2.10 10.80 -6.34
C GLY A 105 1.43 11.83 -5.43
N GLY A 106 1.98 13.05 -5.35
CA GLY A 106 1.38 14.15 -4.60
C GLY A 106 -0.01 14.54 -5.10
N PHE A 107 -0.18 14.73 -6.41
CA PHE A 107 -1.50 15.03 -7.00
C PHE A 107 -2.51 13.91 -6.78
N LEU A 108 -2.10 12.65 -6.95
CA LEU A 108 -2.98 11.49 -6.70
C LEU A 108 -3.39 11.42 -5.23
N PHE A 109 -2.44 11.59 -4.30
CA PHE A 109 -2.71 11.57 -2.87
C PHE A 109 -3.67 12.69 -2.46
N THR A 110 -3.41 13.93 -2.89
CA THR A 110 -4.29 15.07 -2.62
C THR A 110 -5.68 14.86 -3.24
N GLY A 111 -5.76 14.35 -4.48
CA GLY A 111 -7.03 14.06 -5.14
C GLY A 111 -7.86 13.01 -4.39
N VAL A 112 -7.23 11.93 -3.92
CA VAL A 112 -7.89 10.89 -3.11
C VAL A 112 -8.36 11.47 -1.77
N LEU A 113 -7.55 12.28 -1.09
CA LEU A 113 -7.95 12.93 0.15
C LEU A 113 -9.18 13.82 -0.02
N LEU A 114 -9.19 14.67 -1.05
CA LEU A 114 -10.32 15.54 -1.35
C LEU A 114 -11.59 14.74 -1.68
N LEU A 115 -11.45 13.64 -2.43
CA LEU A 115 -12.54 12.73 -2.73
C LEU A 115 -13.13 12.12 -1.45
N ILE A 116 -12.28 11.59 -0.55
CA ILE A 116 -12.71 11.00 0.72
C ILE A 116 -13.45 12.05 1.57
N ILE A 117 -12.90 13.26 1.70
CA ILE A 117 -13.54 14.35 2.44
C ILE A 117 -14.90 14.70 1.81
N GLY A 118 -14.98 14.81 0.49
CA GLY A 118 -16.23 15.09 -0.22
C GLY A 118 -17.31 14.03 0.04
N LEU A 119 -16.93 12.74 0.03
CA LEU A 119 -17.83 11.63 0.33
C LEU A 119 -18.33 11.66 1.78
N LEU A 120 -17.44 11.92 2.74
CA LEU A 120 -17.80 12.01 4.16
C LEU A 120 -18.74 13.18 4.44
N VAL A 121 -18.50 14.34 3.81
CA VAL A 121 -19.38 15.50 3.90
C VAL A 121 -20.76 15.19 3.30
N ASN A 122 -20.81 14.55 2.14
CA ASN A 122 -22.09 14.18 1.50
C ASN A 122 -22.93 13.22 2.34
N GLN A 123 -22.30 12.22 2.98
CA GLN A 123 -22.98 11.31 3.91
C GLN A 123 -23.52 12.05 5.15
N THR A 124 -22.73 12.96 5.70
CA THR A 124 -23.13 13.77 6.86
C THR A 124 -24.33 14.67 6.57
N VAL A 125 -24.38 15.27 5.37
CA VAL A 125 -25.51 16.08 4.92
C VAL A 125 -26.76 15.21 4.75
N THR A 126 -26.65 14.06 4.10
CA THR A 126 -27.78 13.14 3.87
C THR A 126 -28.40 12.65 5.18
N TYR A 127 -27.58 12.32 6.20
CA TYR A 127 -28.08 11.92 7.53
C TYR A 127 -28.76 13.07 8.30
N ARG A 128 -28.43 14.32 8.00
CA ARG A 128 -29.05 15.49 8.66
C ARG A 128 -30.41 15.89 8.10
N ILE A 129 -30.77 15.45 6.90
CA ILE A 129 -31.99 15.86 6.18
C ILE A 129 -33.04 14.75 6.00
N GLY A 130 -32.75 13.52 6.48
CA GLY A 130 -33.69 12.40 6.56
C GLY A 130 -34.05 12.08 8.00
#